data_AF-A0A0F9IQI4-F1
#
_entry.id   AF-A0A0F9IQI4-F1
#
_cell.length_a   1.000
_cell.length_b   1.000
_cell.length_c   1.000
_cell.angle_alpha   90.00
_cell.angle_beta   90.00
_cell.angle_gamma   90.00
#
_symmetry.space_group_name_H-M   'P 1'
#
loop_
_entity.id
_entity.type
_entity.pdbx_description
1 polymer ?
#
loop_
_entity_poly.entity_id
_entity_poly.type
_entity_poly.pdbx_seq_one_letter_code
_entity_poly.pdbx_strand_id
1 'polypeptide(L)'
;MGRLGANNNNLGTWICVGLVFTVGLLIALVVLVAVVVGKANNMGGGCHHLQYAAPFACGSNPDSLLRLRPGNYTTMVHIFNPNNHPVTFRKKVALTFPPAEQKAGAVSEWLEDTLGECEALMVDCGEIEARGNGTFDMRVRKPYRAGFVVAQSKAPLEVWAHESSDGSTSVPRRQRSSNEKREYQPEPVTDDESPSIAVYRTTERCLHH
;
A
#
# COMPACT_ATOMS: atom_id res chain seq x y z
N MET A 1 -16.95 -97.42 9.80
CA MET A 1 -18.14 -96.62 9.45
C MET A 1 -18.27 -95.48 10.45
N GLY A 2 -17.89 -94.26 10.09
CA GLY A 2 -18.03 -93.08 10.93
C GLY A 2 -18.48 -91.92 10.07
N ARG A 3 -19.79 -91.63 10.06
CA ARG A 3 -20.37 -90.47 9.37
C ARG A 3 -20.27 -89.27 10.31
N LEU A 4 -19.44 -88.29 9.95
CA LEU A 4 -19.47 -86.96 10.53
C LEU A 4 -20.69 -86.21 9.97
N GLY A 5 -21.71 -86.01 10.81
CA GLY A 5 -22.85 -85.15 10.51
C GLY A 5 -22.48 -83.69 10.76
N ALA A 6 -22.30 -82.91 9.69
CA ALA A 6 -22.17 -81.47 9.76
C ALA A 6 -23.56 -80.84 9.96
N ASN A 7 -23.67 -80.01 11.00
CA ASN A 7 -24.90 -79.36 11.44
C ASN A 7 -25.08 -78.03 10.65
N ASN A 8 -26.07 -77.96 9.76
CA ASN A 8 -26.25 -76.89 8.76
C ASN A 8 -26.92 -75.60 9.28
N ASN A 9 -27.09 -75.45 10.60
CA ASN A 9 -27.92 -74.37 11.17
C ASN A 9 -27.18 -73.04 11.39
N ASN A 10 -25.90 -72.94 11.03
CA ASN A 10 -25.09 -71.74 11.28
C ASN A 10 -24.93 -70.82 10.06
N LEU A 11 -25.18 -71.30 8.84
CA LEU A 11 -24.79 -70.58 7.61
C LEU A 11 -25.53 -69.23 7.43
N GLY A 12 -26.80 -69.16 7.83
CA GLY A 12 -27.59 -67.92 7.73
C GLY A 12 -27.10 -66.80 8.65
N THR A 13 -26.61 -67.16 9.84
CA THR A 13 -26.14 -66.19 10.84
C THR A 13 -24.83 -65.52 10.41
N TRP A 14 -23.92 -66.27 9.78
CA TRP A 14 -22.66 -65.73 9.25
C TRP A 14 -22.88 -64.80 8.05
N ILE A 15 -23.89 -65.06 7.22
CA ILE A 15 -24.23 -64.20 6.07
C ILE A 15 -24.77 -62.84 6.56
N CYS A 16 -25.66 -62.84 7.55
CA CYS A 16 -26.21 -61.58 8.11
C CYS A 16 -25.13 -60.73 8.78
N VAL A 17 -24.22 -61.34 9.53
CA VAL A 17 -23.11 -60.62 10.18
C VAL A 17 -22.15 -60.03 9.15
N GLY A 18 -21.76 -60.80 8.12
CA GLY A 18 -20.88 -60.30 7.05
C GLY A 18 -21.46 -59.13 6.26
N LEU A 19 -22.78 -59.12 6.04
CA LEU A 19 -23.45 -58.06 5.28
C LEU A 19 -23.52 -56.75 6.08
N VAL A 20 -23.75 -56.81 7.39
CA VAL A 20 -23.75 -55.62 8.26
C VAL A 20 -22.36 -55.00 8.37
N PHE A 21 -21.30 -55.82 8.47
CA PHE A 21 -19.92 -55.33 8.54
C PHE A 21 -19.45 -54.68 7.23
N THR A 22 -19.80 -55.26 6.08
CA THR A 22 -19.41 -54.70 4.77
C THR A 22 -20.12 -53.38 4.46
N VAL A 23 -21.41 -53.26 4.79
CA VAL A 23 -22.16 -52.00 4.65
C VAL A 23 -21.61 -50.93 5.59
N GLY A 24 -21.31 -51.28 6.86
CA GLY A 24 -20.71 -50.34 7.82
C GLY A 24 -19.34 -49.82 7.37
N LEU A 25 -18.49 -50.69 6.82
CA LEU A 25 -17.17 -50.32 6.33
C LEU A 25 -17.25 -49.43 5.08
N LEU A 26 -18.19 -49.70 4.17
CA LEU A 26 -18.45 -48.84 3.00
C LEU A 26 -18.91 -47.44 3.41
N ILE A 27 -19.84 -47.34 4.36
CA ILE A 27 -20.32 -46.05 4.86
C ILE A 27 -19.16 -45.26 5.50
N ALA A 28 -18.35 -45.91 6.34
CA ALA A 28 -17.19 -45.28 6.95
C ALA A 28 -16.18 -44.77 5.90
N LEU A 29 -15.94 -45.55 4.84
CA LEU A 29 -15.07 -45.16 3.73
C LEU A 29 -15.62 -43.96 2.96
N VAL A 30 -16.92 -43.93 2.67
CA VAL A 30 -17.57 -42.79 2.00
C VAL A 30 -17.48 -41.53 2.84
N VAL A 31 -17.74 -41.62 4.16
CA VAL A 31 -17.61 -40.50 5.09
C VAL A 31 -16.16 -40.01 5.15
N LEU A 32 -15.19 -40.93 5.22
CA LEU A 32 -13.77 -40.57 5.26
C LEU A 32 -13.32 -39.87 3.97
N VAL A 33 -13.76 -40.35 2.81
CA VAL A 33 -13.52 -39.69 1.51
C VAL A 33 -14.18 -38.32 1.47
N ALA A 34 -15.42 -38.17 1.92
CA ALA A 34 -16.11 -36.88 1.95
C ALA A 34 -15.41 -35.86 2.87
N VAL A 35 -14.90 -36.29 4.02
CA VAL A 35 -14.14 -35.43 4.96
C VAL A 35 -12.78 -35.02 4.37
N VAL A 36 -12.09 -35.93 3.68
CA VAL A 36 -10.81 -35.64 3.02
C VAL A 36 -11.00 -34.70 1.83
N VAL A 37 -12.04 -34.90 1.02
CA VAL A 37 -12.32 -34.07 -0.17
C VAL A 37 -12.92 -32.72 0.22
N GLY A 38 -13.75 -32.64 1.26
CA GLY A 38 -14.41 -31.41 1.71
C GLY A 38 -13.48 -30.30 2.22
N LYS A 39 -12.19 -30.60 2.47
CA LYS A 39 -11.20 -29.62 2.96
C LYS A 39 -10.49 -28.81 1.87
N ALA A 40 -10.64 -29.17 0.59
CA ALA A 40 -9.84 -28.57 -0.50
C ALA A 40 -10.48 -27.33 -1.18
N ASN A 41 -11.73 -26.98 -0.88
CA ASN A 41 -12.47 -25.99 -1.68
C ASN A 41 -12.58 -24.59 -1.05
N ASN A 42 -11.78 -24.28 -0.03
CA ASN A 42 -11.76 -22.97 0.63
C ASN A 42 -10.49 -22.16 0.31
N MET A 43 -9.99 -22.24 -0.94
CA MET A 43 -9.20 -21.13 -1.48
C MET A 43 -10.18 -20.06 -1.94
N GLY A 44 -10.76 -19.35 -0.96
CA GLY A 44 -11.40 -18.08 -1.22
C GLY A 44 -10.36 -17.18 -1.87
N GLY A 45 -10.50 -16.95 -3.17
CA GLY A 45 -9.86 -15.85 -3.88
C GLY A 45 -10.41 -14.55 -3.29
N GLY A 46 -9.91 -14.18 -2.12
CA GLY A 46 -10.18 -12.88 -1.53
C GLY A 46 -9.72 -11.83 -2.52
N CYS A 47 -10.58 -10.86 -2.82
CA CYS A 47 -10.21 -9.67 -3.55
C CYS A 47 -9.18 -8.92 -2.69
N HIS A 48 -7.89 -9.25 -2.87
CA HIS A 48 -6.79 -8.64 -2.14
C HIS A 48 -6.71 -7.18 -2.54
N HIS A 49 -6.79 -6.28 -1.56
CA HIS A 49 -6.58 -4.87 -1.81
C HIS A 49 -5.06 -4.62 -1.76
N LEU A 50 -4.55 -3.99 -2.80
CA LEU A 50 -3.16 -3.55 -2.87
C LEU A 50 -3.03 -2.24 -2.10
N GLN A 51 -1.99 -2.11 -1.28
CA GLN A 51 -1.70 -0.88 -0.54
C GLN A 51 -0.29 -0.39 -0.85
N TYR A 52 -0.18 0.92 -1.05
CA TYR A 52 1.05 1.62 -1.35
C TYR A 52 1.22 2.74 -0.32
N ALA A 53 2.44 2.91 0.20
CA ALA A 53 2.75 3.97 1.16
C ALA A 53 3.93 4.79 0.61
N ALA A 54 3.66 6.04 0.28
CA ALA A 54 4.67 6.99 -0.17
C ALA A 54 5.02 7.96 0.97
N PRO A 55 6.30 8.07 1.35
CA PRO A 55 6.70 9.02 2.38
C PRO A 55 6.51 10.45 1.90
N PHE A 56 6.28 11.38 2.84
CA PHE A 56 6.30 12.81 2.57
C PHE A 56 6.87 13.61 3.73
N ALA A 57 7.39 14.79 3.39
CA ALA A 57 7.85 15.83 4.29
C ALA A 57 7.41 17.20 3.78
N CYS A 58 6.64 17.92 4.59
CA CYS A 58 6.08 19.22 4.23
C CYS A 58 6.34 20.25 5.33
N GLY A 59 6.73 21.46 4.95
CA GLY A 59 6.84 22.59 5.86
C GLY A 59 8.28 23.02 6.13
N SER A 60 8.43 23.99 7.02
CA SER A 60 9.71 24.61 7.35
C SER A 60 10.30 23.96 8.60
N ASN A 61 11.58 23.60 8.52
CA ASN A 61 12.39 23.23 9.66
C ASN A 61 13.49 24.29 9.84
N PRO A 62 13.25 25.32 10.68
CA PRO A 62 14.19 26.44 10.82
C PRO A 62 15.49 26.05 11.54
N ASP A 63 15.45 25.00 12.37
CA ASP A 63 16.56 24.57 13.22
C ASP A 63 16.92 23.10 12.96
N SER A 64 18.12 22.67 13.38
CA SER A 64 18.54 21.26 13.27
C SER A 64 17.89 20.34 14.33
N LEU A 65 16.93 20.83 15.11
CA LEU A 65 16.30 20.11 16.22
C LEU A 65 15.66 18.79 15.80
N LEU A 66 15.21 18.70 14.55
CA LEU A 66 14.58 17.50 14.00
C LEU A 66 15.56 16.48 13.41
N ARG A 67 16.88 16.66 13.59
CA ARG A 67 17.95 15.88 12.94
C ARG A 67 17.87 15.88 11.41
N LEU A 68 17.13 16.84 10.87
CA LEU A 68 17.00 17.14 9.46
C LEU A 68 17.80 18.41 9.16
N ARG A 69 18.27 18.53 7.92
CA ARG A 69 18.90 19.75 7.45
C ARG A 69 17.90 20.92 7.61
N PRO A 70 18.30 22.08 8.13
CA PRO A 70 17.43 23.23 8.14
C PRO A 70 16.98 23.59 6.72
N GLY A 71 15.70 23.89 6.53
CA GLY A 71 15.17 24.22 5.22
C GLY A 71 13.66 24.07 5.08
N ASN A 72 13.18 24.40 3.89
CA ASN A 72 11.78 24.22 3.50
C ASN A 72 11.64 22.92 2.74
N TYR A 73 10.85 22.00 3.28
CA TYR A 73 10.59 20.69 2.70
C TYR A 73 9.29 20.70 1.90
N THR A 74 9.37 20.17 0.69
CA THR A 74 8.23 19.96 -0.19
C THR A 74 8.31 18.55 -0.77
N THR A 75 7.19 17.82 -0.70
CA THR A 75 7.05 16.52 -1.36
C THR A 75 5.93 16.59 -2.38
N MET A 76 6.13 15.88 -3.48
CA MET A 76 5.12 15.55 -4.48
C MET A 76 4.99 14.04 -4.55
N VAL A 77 3.81 13.51 -4.27
CA VAL A 77 3.50 12.08 -4.43
C VAL A 77 2.74 11.89 -5.73
N HIS A 78 3.29 11.11 -6.64
CA HIS A 78 2.66 10.78 -7.90
C HIS A 78 1.99 9.41 -7.80
N ILE A 79 0.78 9.31 -8.35
CA ILE A 79 0.01 8.06 -8.47
C ILE A 79 -0.36 7.91 -9.93
N PHE A 80 0.10 6.83 -10.56
CA PHE A 80 -0.13 6.52 -11.96
C PHE A 80 -0.90 5.23 -12.11
N ASN A 81 -1.83 5.21 -13.06
CA ASN A 81 -2.56 4.03 -13.48
C ASN A 81 -1.92 3.40 -14.74
N PRO A 82 -1.09 2.34 -14.60
CA PRO A 82 -0.51 1.66 -15.76
C PRO A 82 -1.50 0.72 -16.48
N ASN A 83 -2.75 0.64 -16.02
CA ASN A 83 -3.75 -0.25 -16.59
C ASN A 83 -4.46 0.40 -17.77
N ASN A 84 -4.98 -0.45 -18.66
CA ASN A 84 -5.77 -0.07 -19.82
C ASN A 84 -7.28 0.10 -19.52
N HIS A 85 -7.60 0.44 -18.27
CA HIS A 85 -8.96 0.63 -17.81
C HIS A 85 -8.96 1.57 -16.60
N PRO A 86 -10.07 2.27 -16.33
CA PRO A 86 -10.18 3.11 -15.15
C PRO A 86 -10.01 2.31 -13.86
N VAL A 87 -9.25 2.87 -12.92
CA VAL A 87 -9.01 2.30 -11.59
C VAL A 87 -9.53 3.25 -10.54
N THR A 88 -10.54 2.81 -9.79
CA THR A 88 -10.97 3.46 -8.56
C THR A 88 -10.08 3.02 -7.40
N PHE A 89 -9.61 3.99 -6.62
CA PHE A 89 -8.75 3.77 -5.48
C PHE A 89 -9.09 4.77 -4.38
N ARG A 90 -8.65 4.49 -3.16
CA ARG A 90 -8.79 5.40 -2.03
C ARG A 90 -7.44 5.75 -1.44
N LYS A 91 -7.30 6.97 -0.93
CA LYS A 91 -6.07 7.44 -0.29
C LYS A 91 -6.34 8.14 1.04
N LYS A 92 -5.35 8.11 1.92
CA LYS A 92 -5.35 8.82 3.20
C LYS A 92 -3.95 9.29 3.55
N VAL A 93 -3.84 10.17 4.53
CA VAL A 93 -2.59 10.66 5.11
C VAL A 93 -2.42 10.07 6.50
N ALA A 94 -1.25 9.56 6.82
CA ALA A 94 -0.89 9.07 8.15
C ALA A 94 0.38 9.77 8.63
N LEU A 95 0.28 10.53 9.73
CA LEU A 95 1.41 11.28 10.27
C LEU A 95 2.36 10.42 11.09
N THR A 96 3.65 10.70 10.93
CA THR A 96 4.74 10.18 11.77
C THR A 96 5.49 11.30 12.50
N PHE A 97 5.35 12.56 12.08
CA PHE A 97 5.83 13.73 12.80
C PHE A 97 4.71 14.78 12.94
N PRO A 98 4.46 15.36 14.14
CA PRO A 98 5.34 15.46 15.32
C PRO A 98 5.26 14.39 16.44
N PRO A 99 4.51 13.27 16.37
CA PRO A 99 4.42 12.37 17.53
C PRO A 99 5.80 11.89 18.02
N ALA A 100 6.07 12.14 19.29
CA ALA A 100 7.25 11.68 19.99
C ALA A 100 7.04 10.27 20.58
N GLU A 101 8.09 9.68 21.14
CA GLU A 101 8.01 8.43 21.93
C GLU A 101 7.45 7.22 21.17
N GLN A 102 7.67 7.14 19.85
CA GLN A 102 7.19 6.03 19.00
C GLN A 102 5.66 5.89 18.97
N LYS A 103 4.92 6.97 19.21
CA LYS A 103 3.46 6.98 19.14
C LYS A 103 2.97 7.17 17.70
N ALA A 104 1.85 6.54 17.36
CA ALA A 104 1.18 6.79 16.09
C ALA A 104 0.66 8.23 16.03
N GLY A 105 0.82 8.89 14.87
CA GLY A 105 0.23 10.21 14.62
C GLY A 105 -1.22 10.13 14.18
N ALA A 106 -1.79 11.31 13.91
CA ALA A 106 -3.12 11.42 13.35
C ALA A 106 -3.19 10.82 11.93
N VAL A 107 -4.37 10.28 11.59
CA VAL A 107 -4.68 9.67 10.30
C VAL A 107 -5.91 10.36 9.74
N SER A 108 -5.87 10.76 8.46
CA SER A 108 -7.03 11.35 7.79
C SER A 108 -8.11 10.31 7.46
N GLU A 109 -9.28 10.80 7.09
CA GLU A 109 -10.30 9.99 6.42
C GLU A 109 -9.78 9.47 5.07
N TRP A 110 -10.43 8.41 4.59
CA TRP A 110 -10.21 7.91 3.24
C TRP A 110 -10.96 8.77 2.23
N LEU A 111 -10.25 9.20 1.19
CA LEU A 111 -10.82 9.86 0.01
C LEU A 111 -10.76 8.91 -1.17
N GLU A 112 -11.86 8.78 -1.91
CA GLU A 112 -11.93 8.00 -3.13
C GLU A 112 -11.61 8.87 -4.35
N ASP A 113 -10.85 8.32 -5.29
CA ASP A 113 -10.54 8.91 -6.59
C ASP A 113 -10.60 7.83 -7.67
N THR A 114 -10.68 8.26 -8.92
CA THR A 114 -10.60 7.37 -10.09
C THR A 114 -9.60 7.95 -11.09
N LEU A 115 -8.68 7.12 -11.56
CA LEU A 115 -7.80 7.43 -12.67
C LEU A 115 -8.26 6.65 -13.89
N GLY A 116 -8.42 7.31 -15.03
CA GLY A 116 -8.58 6.69 -16.34
C GLY A 116 -7.35 5.91 -16.77
N GLU A 117 -7.43 5.29 -17.95
CA GLU A 117 -6.30 4.59 -18.55
C GLU A 117 -5.11 5.53 -18.73
N CYS A 118 -3.93 5.11 -18.25
CA CYS A 118 -2.69 5.87 -18.36
C CYS A 118 -2.75 7.29 -17.76
N GLU A 119 -3.73 7.57 -16.91
CA GLU A 119 -3.80 8.83 -16.18
C GLU A 119 -2.93 8.78 -14.92
N ALA A 120 -2.43 9.94 -14.54
CA ALA A 120 -1.71 10.15 -13.30
C ALA A 120 -2.28 11.34 -12.55
N LEU A 121 -2.15 11.32 -11.23
CA LEU A 121 -2.36 12.49 -10.39
C LEU A 121 -1.15 12.74 -9.50
N MET A 122 -1.03 13.98 -9.04
CA MET A 122 -0.02 14.43 -8.11
C MET A 122 -0.70 14.91 -6.83
N VAL A 123 -0.16 14.49 -5.69
CA VAL A 123 -0.54 14.97 -4.36
C VAL A 123 0.62 15.80 -3.82
N ASP A 124 0.41 17.10 -3.68
CA ASP A 124 1.39 18.03 -3.12
C ASP A 124 1.14 18.35 -1.63
N CYS A 125 2.03 19.12 -1.02
CA CYS A 125 1.89 19.55 0.37
C CYS A 125 0.63 20.38 0.65
N GLY A 126 0.15 21.16 -0.33
CA GLY A 126 -1.08 21.93 -0.18
C GLY A 126 -2.32 21.04 -0.15
N GLU A 127 -2.35 19.99 -0.97
CA GLU A 127 -3.40 18.96 -0.93
C GLU A 127 -3.36 18.16 0.38
N ILE A 128 -2.16 17.80 0.86
CA ILE A 128 -1.99 17.07 2.13
C ILE A 128 -2.55 17.91 3.30
N GLU A 129 -2.26 19.21 3.31
CA GLU A 129 -2.78 20.15 4.31
C GLU A 129 -4.31 20.25 4.25
N ALA A 130 -4.86 20.46 3.05
CA ALA A 130 -6.31 20.57 2.85
C ALA A 130 -7.06 19.33 3.32
N ARG A 131 -6.47 18.13 3.14
CA ARG A 131 -7.03 16.84 3.55
C ARG A 131 -6.98 16.60 5.06
N GLY A 132 -6.27 17.43 5.81
CA GLY A 132 -6.23 17.34 7.25
C GLY A 132 -7.47 17.81 7.97
N ASN A 133 -8.41 18.50 7.31
CA ASN A 133 -9.60 19.08 7.96
C ASN A 133 -9.26 19.82 9.28
N GLY A 134 -8.19 20.61 9.28
CA GLY A 134 -7.66 21.30 10.47
C GLY A 134 -6.72 20.47 11.36
N THR A 135 -6.77 19.14 11.29
CA THR A 135 -5.84 18.23 12.01
C THR A 135 -4.39 18.36 11.52
N PHE A 136 -4.21 18.75 10.25
CA PHE A 136 -2.90 19.00 9.63
C PHE A 136 -2.69 20.48 9.28
N ASP A 137 -3.35 21.40 9.98
CA ASP A 137 -3.26 22.84 9.68
C ASP A 137 -1.79 23.32 9.66
N MET A 138 -1.32 23.73 8.48
CA MET A 138 0.03 24.29 8.27
C MET A 138 -0.01 25.82 8.17
N ARG A 139 -1.19 26.46 8.37
CA ARG A 139 -1.38 27.91 8.24
C ARG A 139 -0.70 28.71 9.35
N VAL A 140 -0.43 28.08 10.50
CA VAL A 140 0.31 28.69 11.61
C VAL A 140 1.78 28.32 11.53
N ARG A 141 2.57 29.12 10.78
CA ARG A 141 4.04 28.95 10.61
C ARG A 141 4.48 27.61 9.99
N LYS A 142 3.81 27.08 8.96
CA LYS A 142 4.21 25.86 8.19
C LYS A 142 5.07 24.86 9.01
N PRO A 143 4.61 24.36 10.16
CA PRO A 143 5.44 23.52 11.00
C PRO A 143 5.77 22.27 10.19
N TYR A 144 7.03 21.81 10.29
CA TYR A 144 7.42 20.56 9.67
C TYR A 144 6.45 19.42 10.05
N ARG A 145 6.02 18.68 9.03
CA ARG A 145 5.15 17.51 9.12
C ARG A 145 5.73 16.43 8.21
N ALA A 146 5.69 15.20 8.68
CA ALA A 146 6.10 14.05 7.90
C ALA A 146 5.16 12.88 8.14
N GLY A 147 5.11 11.98 7.18
CA GLY A 147 4.21 10.85 7.24
C GLY A 147 4.20 10.05 5.94
N PHE A 148 3.06 9.39 5.71
CA PHE A 148 2.80 8.63 4.50
C PHE A 148 1.50 9.07 3.84
N VAL A 149 1.53 9.19 2.52
CA VAL A 149 0.33 9.09 1.70
C VAL A 149 0.11 7.61 1.42
N VAL A 150 -1.01 7.07 1.90
CA VAL A 150 -1.35 5.67 1.73
C VAL A 150 -2.44 5.56 0.68
N ALA A 151 -2.17 4.87 -0.43
CA ALA A 151 -3.13 4.57 -1.48
C ALA A 151 -3.54 3.10 -1.42
N GLN A 152 -4.81 2.81 -1.69
CA GLN A 152 -5.36 1.45 -1.70
C GLN A 152 -6.27 1.24 -2.91
N SER A 153 -6.04 0.16 -3.64
CA SER A 153 -6.77 -0.17 -4.87
C SER A 153 -7.01 -1.68 -4.99
N LYS A 154 -7.92 -2.06 -5.89
CA LYS A 154 -8.11 -3.47 -6.29
C LYS A 154 -7.26 -3.86 -7.50
N ALA A 155 -6.83 -2.87 -8.29
CA ALA A 155 -5.94 -3.04 -9.43
C ALA A 155 -4.57 -2.41 -9.15
N PRO A 156 -3.47 -2.88 -9.78
CA PRO A 156 -2.14 -2.33 -9.58
C PRO A 156 -2.06 -0.83 -9.88
N LEU A 157 -1.34 -0.08 -9.06
CA LEU A 157 -1.02 1.34 -9.27
C LEU A 157 0.50 1.51 -9.12
N GLU A 158 1.06 2.52 -9.77
CA GLU A 158 2.43 2.96 -9.53
C GLU A 158 2.41 4.20 -8.66
N VAL A 159 3.12 4.16 -7.52
CA VAL A 159 3.15 5.26 -6.56
C VAL A 159 4.59 5.58 -6.20
N TRP A 160 4.99 6.84 -6.37
CA TRP A 160 6.32 7.32 -6.00
C TRP A 160 6.28 8.73 -5.41
N ALA A 161 7.30 9.08 -4.64
CA ALA A 161 7.47 10.39 -4.05
C ALA A 161 8.72 11.06 -4.61
N HIS A 162 8.61 12.36 -4.87
CA HIS A 162 9.73 13.24 -5.12
C HIS A 162 9.82 14.26 -4.00
N GLU A 163 11.00 14.41 -3.41
CA GLU A 163 11.24 15.30 -2.28
C GLU A 163 12.23 16.39 -2.69
N SER A 164 11.93 17.63 -2.32
CA SER A 164 12.80 18.78 -2.50
C SER A 164 12.96 19.51 -1.17
N SER A 165 14.17 20.01 -0.92
CA SER A 165 14.48 20.78 0.28
C SER A 165 15.30 22.02 -0.09
N ASP A 166 14.80 23.20 0.24
CA ASP A 166 15.52 24.45 0.03
C ASP A 166 16.27 24.84 1.31
N GLY A 167 17.61 24.90 1.25
CA GLY A 167 18.48 25.17 2.41
C GLY A 167 18.48 26.63 2.89
N SER A 168 17.60 27.48 2.35
CA SER A 168 17.49 28.88 2.77
C SER A 168 16.52 29.01 3.95
N THR A 169 17.06 29.02 5.16
CA THR A 169 16.30 29.48 6.33
C THR A 169 15.97 30.94 6.11
N SER A 170 14.69 31.27 5.92
CA SER A 170 14.20 32.65 5.86
C SER A 170 14.28 33.28 7.26
N VAL A 171 15.48 33.54 7.76
CA VAL A 171 15.67 34.56 8.78
C VAL A 171 15.23 35.87 8.12
N PRO A 172 14.33 36.67 8.72
CA PRO A 172 13.93 37.94 8.14
C PRO A 172 15.15 38.85 8.06
N ARG A 173 15.82 38.88 6.90
CA ARG A 173 16.80 39.91 6.60
C ARG A 173 16.03 41.23 6.59
N ARG A 174 16.25 42.07 7.61
CA ARG A 174 15.94 43.50 7.52
C ARG A 174 16.52 43.97 6.18
N GLN A 175 15.66 44.25 5.21
CA GLN A 175 16.09 44.81 3.93
C GLN A 175 16.70 46.18 4.21
N ARG A 176 18.03 46.22 4.24
CA ARG A 176 18.76 47.46 4.07
C ARG A 176 18.66 47.77 2.58
N SER A 177 17.80 48.73 2.27
CA SER A 177 17.71 49.38 0.96
C SER A 177 19.10 49.87 0.55
N SER A 178 19.61 49.33 -0.55
CA SER A 178 20.52 50.04 -1.44
C SER A 178 20.49 49.36 -2.81
N ASN A 179 20.10 50.13 -3.82
CA ASN A 179 20.23 49.84 -5.23
C ASN A 179 21.56 49.14 -5.55
N GLU A 180 21.52 47.88 -5.99
CA GLU A 180 22.65 47.29 -6.72
C GLU A 180 22.12 46.38 -7.83
N LYS A 181 22.25 46.88 -9.06
CA LYS A 181 21.95 46.16 -10.30
C LYS A 181 23.02 45.07 -10.46
N ARG A 182 22.69 43.81 -10.21
CA ARG A 182 23.54 42.67 -10.56
C ARG A 182 23.08 42.03 -11.85
N GLU A 183 23.92 42.21 -12.86
CA GLU A 183 24.00 41.44 -14.10
C GLU A 183 23.95 39.93 -13.79
N TYR A 184 23.04 39.20 -14.45
CA TYR A 184 22.92 37.76 -14.32
C TYR A 184 24.01 37.08 -15.16
N GLN A 185 24.97 36.41 -14.50
CA GLN A 185 25.82 35.41 -15.13
C GLN A 185 25.35 34.02 -14.67
N PRO A 186 24.92 33.13 -15.58
CA PRO A 186 24.60 31.76 -15.20
C PRO A 186 25.89 30.99 -14.86
N GLU A 187 25.92 30.37 -13.69
CA GLU A 187 26.98 29.43 -13.31
C GLU A 187 26.85 28.10 -14.09
N PRO A 188 27.97 27.41 -14.35
CA PRO A 188 27.98 26.18 -15.13
C PRO A 188 27.27 25.04 -14.36
N VAL A 189 26.35 24.38 -15.05
CA VAL A 189 25.69 23.16 -14.59
C VAL A 189 26.74 22.05 -14.51
N THR A 190 27.03 21.58 -13.29
CA THR A 190 27.81 20.36 -13.09
C THR A 190 26.86 19.17 -13.11
N ASP A 191 26.96 18.35 -14.14
CA ASP A 191 26.26 17.08 -14.30
C ASP A 191 26.83 16.04 -13.32
N ASP A 192 26.44 16.10 -12.05
CA ASP A 192 26.85 15.08 -11.08
C ASP A 192 25.79 14.85 -10.00
N GLU A 193 24.60 14.45 -10.42
CA GLU A 193 23.73 13.66 -9.57
C GLU A 193 22.90 12.72 -10.46
N SER A 194 23.42 11.50 -10.62
CA SER A 194 22.66 10.38 -11.13
C SER A 194 21.77 9.86 -10.00
N PRO A 195 20.45 10.11 -9.99
CA PRO A 195 19.58 9.22 -9.24
C PRO A 195 19.65 7.88 -9.93
N SER A 196 19.86 6.81 -9.16
CA SER A 196 19.61 5.45 -9.58
C SER A 196 18.14 5.34 -9.97
N ILE A 197 17.82 5.71 -11.21
CA ILE A 197 16.55 5.45 -11.85
C ILE A 197 16.53 3.95 -12.01
N ALA A 198 15.84 3.27 -11.10
CA ALA A 198 15.23 2.01 -11.45
C ALA A 198 14.31 2.32 -12.63
N VAL A 199 14.81 2.09 -13.84
CA VAL A 199 14.00 2.08 -15.06
C VAL A 199 13.07 0.89 -14.89
N TYR A 200 11.98 1.08 -14.14
CA TYR A 200 10.84 0.20 -14.25
C TYR A 200 10.44 0.27 -15.70
N ARG A 201 10.50 -0.89 -16.36
CA ARG A 201 10.10 -1.07 -17.75
C ARG A 201 8.67 -0.54 -17.85
N THR A 202 8.53 0.74 -18.23
CA THR A 202 7.27 1.40 -18.48
C THR A 202 6.56 0.49 -19.45
N THR A 203 5.47 -0.11 -18.98
CA THR A 203 4.72 -1.05 -19.80
C THR A 203 4.36 -0.32 -21.08
N GLU A 204 4.80 -0.86 -22.23
CA GLU A 204 4.56 -0.35 -23.59
C GLU A 204 3.08 -0.08 -23.91
N ARG A 205 2.17 -0.45 -22.99
CA ARG A 205 0.72 -0.26 -23.06
C ARG A 205 0.25 1.19 -23.10
N CYS A 206 0.96 2.14 -22.48
CA CYS A 206 0.54 3.55 -22.48
C CYS A 206 1.09 4.36 -23.68
N LEU A 207 1.79 3.74 -24.63
CA LEU A 207 2.41 4.44 -25.76
C LEU A 207 1.45 4.67 -26.96
N HIS A 208 0.21 4.18 -26.89
CA HIS A 208 -0.73 4.21 -28.02
C HIS A 208 -1.89 5.21 -27.87
N HIS A 209 -1.82 6.12 -26.89
CA HIS A 209 -2.82 7.17 -26.66
C HIS A 209 -2.26 8.57 -26.87
#